data_AF-A0A8H5IHY1-F1
#
_entry.id   AF-A0A8H5IHY1-F1
#
_cell.length_a   1.000
_cell.length_b   1.000
_cell.length_c   1.000
_cell.angle_alpha   90.00
_cell.angle_beta   90.00
_cell.angle_gamma   90.00
#
_symmetry.space_group_name_H-M   'P 1'
#
loop_
_entity.id
_entity.type
_entity.pdbx_description
1 polymer ?
#
loop_
_entity_poly.entity_id
_entity_poly.type
_entity_poly.pdbx_seq_one_letter_code
_entity_poly.pdbx_strand_id
1 'polypeptide(L)'
;MVTRLIKQVGFGWSMRICAFMILGLLIIANLTVRSIHPPNPQKVSRAQLARPFHEPEFIFCMLGFFFFTFGIFIPIDYLPVQALHAGVDPNLVQYLIPILNAASLFGRVGSGILGDKMGRYNIFIIVGFLSGLWILALWIPCNSQNGIIAFAALFGFCSGAYVSLIAPLVAQISPLPEIGFRSGMVFFVSSIGGLTTNPINGSILEKPTGWLGVKIFAGVFCLTGTMFILTARIHRVGWKITATF
;
A
#
# COMPACT_ATOMS: atom_id res chain seq x y z
N MET A 1 -10.64 -16.15 10.09
CA MET A 1 -10.09 -17.52 10.26
C MET A 1 -9.35 -17.64 11.58
N VAL A 2 -8.25 -16.90 11.77
CA VAL A 2 -7.38 -16.98 12.95
C VAL A 2 -8.13 -16.77 14.27
N THR A 3 -8.95 -15.73 14.39
CA THR A 3 -9.73 -15.45 15.62
C THR A 3 -10.64 -16.61 16.04
N ARG A 4 -11.20 -17.35 15.06
CA ARG A 4 -12.04 -18.53 15.33
C ARG A 4 -11.20 -19.75 15.69
N LEU A 5 -10.09 -19.97 14.98
CA LEU A 5 -9.13 -21.05 15.29
C LEU A 5 -8.58 -20.91 16.71
N ILE A 6 -8.23 -19.70 17.14
CA ILE A 6 -7.70 -19.45 18.49
C ILE A 6 -8.70 -19.91 19.56
N LYS A 7 -10.00 -19.67 19.36
CA LYS A 7 -11.05 -20.10 20.29
C LYS A 7 -11.26 -21.63 20.29
N GLN A 8 -10.98 -22.31 19.19
CA GLN A 8 -11.26 -23.75 19.04
C GLN A 8 -10.07 -24.64 19.43
N VAL A 9 -8.85 -24.28 19.02
CA VAL A 9 -7.64 -25.12 19.17
C VAL A 9 -6.54 -24.44 19.98
N GLY A 10 -6.78 -23.22 20.48
CA GLY A 10 -5.80 -22.43 21.21
C GLY A 10 -4.81 -21.71 20.30
N PHE A 11 -4.08 -20.74 20.89
CA PHE A 11 -3.15 -19.89 20.15
C PHE A 11 -2.02 -20.68 19.47
N GLY A 12 -1.36 -21.59 20.19
CA GLY A 12 -0.21 -22.33 19.67
C GLY A 12 -0.53 -23.16 18.42
N TRP A 13 -1.61 -23.95 18.45
CA TRP A 13 -2.03 -24.74 17.30
C TRP A 13 -2.57 -23.88 16.15
N SER A 14 -3.24 -22.76 16.45
CA SER A 14 -3.69 -21.82 15.42
C SER A 14 -2.52 -21.26 14.60
N MET A 15 -1.43 -20.89 15.26
CA MET A 15 -0.23 -20.39 14.58
C MET A 15 0.45 -21.49 13.76
N ARG A 16 0.51 -22.73 14.26
CA ARG A 16 1.06 -23.88 13.51
C ARG A 16 0.25 -24.19 12.26
N ILE A 17 -1.09 -24.19 12.33
CA ILE A 17 -1.96 -24.39 11.17
C ILE A 17 -1.69 -23.32 10.10
N CYS A 18 -1.57 -22.05 10.51
CA CYS A 18 -1.22 -20.97 9.58
C CYS A 18 0.17 -21.19 8.96
N ALA A 19 1.15 -21.62 9.75
CA ALA A 19 2.50 -21.92 9.26
C ALA A 19 2.51 -23.08 8.25
N PHE A 20 1.80 -24.18 8.51
CA PHE A 20 1.69 -25.30 7.57
C PHE A 20 0.99 -24.90 6.27
N MET A 21 -0.04 -24.06 6.35
CA MET A 21 -0.71 -23.53 5.17
C MET A 21 0.24 -22.67 4.32
N ILE A 22 0.98 -21.75 4.95
CA ILE A 22 1.97 -20.91 4.25
C ILE A 22 3.07 -21.79 3.65
N LEU A 23 3.57 -22.79 4.39
CA LEU A 23 4.59 -23.72 3.91
C LEU A 23 4.12 -24.48 2.67
N GLY A 24 2.90 -25.03 2.68
CA GLY A 24 2.32 -25.74 1.53
C GLY A 24 2.23 -24.85 0.29
N LEU A 25 1.76 -23.60 0.46
CA LEU A 25 1.68 -22.64 -0.64
C LEU A 25 3.06 -22.23 -1.17
N LEU A 26 4.05 -22.06 -0.29
CA LEU A 26 5.43 -21.75 -0.68
C LEU A 26 6.11 -22.92 -1.40
N ILE A 27 5.83 -24.17 -1.01
CA ILE A 27 6.33 -25.35 -1.72
C ILE A 27 5.80 -25.33 -3.16
N ILE A 28 4.49 -25.09 -3.34
CA ILE A 28 3.88 -24.99 -4.67
C ILE A 28 4.52 -23.85 -5.47
N ALA A 29 4.70 -22.66 -4.86
CA ALA A 29 5.34 -21.53 -5.52
C ALA A 29 6.78 -21.85 -5.96
N ASN A 30 7.59 -22.47 -5.11
CA ASN A 30 8.97 -22.84 -5.46
C ASN A 30 9.04 -23.89 -6.58
N LEU A 31 8.06 -24.81 -6.65
CA LEU A 31 8.00 -25.83 -7.71
C LEU A 31 7.47 -25.30 -9.05
N THR A 32 6.65 -24.25 -9.03
CA THR A 32 5.95 -23.71 -10.22
C THR A 32 6.62 -22.48 -10.83
N VAL A 33 7.29 -21.64 -10.03
CA VAL A 33 7.96 -20.43 -10.52
C VAL A 33 9.25 -20.82 -11.24
N ARG A 34 9.33 -20.49 -12.54
CA ARG A 34 10.54 -20.66 -13.36
C ARG A 34 10.95 -19.32 -13.94
N SER A 35 12.26 -19.09 -14.01
CA SER A 35 12.78 -17.90 -14.69
C SER A 35 12.50 -18.01 -16.19
N ILE A 36 11.86 -17.00 -16.76
CA ILE A 36 11.60 -16.91 -18.21
C ILE A 36 12.92 -16.70 -18.97
N HIS A 37 13.87 -16.01 -18.36
CA HIS A 37 15.18 -15.70 -18.95
C HIS A 37 16.30 -16.42 -18.18
N PRO A 38 17.36 -16.88 -18.85
CA PRO A 38 18.52 -17.46 -18.17
C PRO A 38 19.10 -16.42 -17.20
N PRO A 39 19.45 -16.81 -15.96
CA PRO A 39 20.08 -15.90 -15.00
C PRO A 39 21.37 -15.33 -15.61
N ASN A 40 21.40 -14.02 -15.85
CA ASN A 40 22.61 -13.32 -16.23
C ASN A 40 23.10 -12.51 -15.01
N PRO A 41 24.00 -13.08 -14.18
CA PRO A 41 24.47 -12.41 -12.98
C PRO A 41 25.31 -11.18 -13.35
N GLN A 42 24.66 -10.03 -13.44
CA GLN A 42 25.33 -8.74 -13.59
C GLN A 42 25.79 -8.25 -12.21
N LYS A 43 27.10 -8.00 -12.07
CA LYS A 43 27.63 -7.33 -10.88
C LYS A 43 27.15 -5.88 -10.91
N VAL A 44 26.25 -5.52 -10.00
CA VAL A 44 25.81 -4.12 -9.83
C VAL A 44 26.99 -3.32 -9.29
N SER A 45 27.52 -2.41 -10.11
CA SER A 45 28.59 -1.50 -9.69
C SER A 45 28.07 -0.45 -8.72
N ARG A 46 28.93 0.07 -7.83
CA ARG A 46 28.58 1.19 -6.93
C ARG A 46 28.06 2.41 -7.70
N ALA A 47 28.63 2.68 -8.87
CA ALA A 47 28.16 3.77 -9.74
C ALA A 47 26.74 3.53 -10.27
N GLN A 48 26.37 2.28 -10.58
CA GLN A 48 25.02 1.92 -11.02
C GLN A 48 24.02 1.99 -9.87
N LEU A 49 24.45 1.71 -8.63
CA LEU A 49 23.61 1.85 -7.44
C LEU A 49 23.38 3.32 -7.07
N ALA A 50 24.37 4.19 -7.30
CA ALA A 50 24.26 5.63 -7.04
C ALA A 50 23.44 6.36 -8.11
N ARG A 51 23.45 5.88 -9.36
CA ARG A 51 22.80 6.53 -10.51
C ARG A 51 21.32 6.91 -10.27
N PRO A 52 20.45 6.06 -9.70
CA PRO A 52 19.04 6.41 -9.50
C PRO A 52 18.84 7.59 -8.53
N PHE A 53 19.81 7.88 -7.65
CA PHE A 53 19.77 9.06 -6.78
C PHE A 53 20.12 10.37 -7.49
N HIS A 54 20.51 10.32 -8.77
CA HIS A 54 20.72 11.48 -9.63
C HIS A 54 19.61 11.64 -10.67
N GLU A 55 18.68 10.68 -10.77
CA GLU A 55 17.54 10.71 -11.68
C GLU A 55 16.33 11.33 -10.95
N PRO A 56 15.94 12.60 -11.25
CA PRO A 56 14.90 13.30 -10.49
C PRO A 56 13.56 12.57 -10.50
N GLU A 57 13.21 11.90 -11.61
CA GLU A 57 12.01 11.06 -11.73
C GLU A 57 12.01 9.90 -10.72
N PHE A 58 13.16 9.27 -10.50
CA PHE A 58 13.29 8.18 -9.55
C PHE A 58 13.23 8.69 -8.12
N ILE A 59 13.85 9.83 -7.83
CA ILE A 59 13.79 10.47 -6.50
C ILE A 59 12.35 10.85 -6.16
N PHE A 60 11.62 11.50 -7.06
CA PHE A 60 10.22 11.85 -6.83
C PHE A 60 9.35 10.59 -6.69
N CYS A 61 9.61 9.55 -7.47
CA CYS A 61 8.93 8.26 -7.34
C CYS A 61 9.17 7.64 -5.94
N MET A 62 10.43 7.60 -5.51
CA MET A 62 10.85 7.07 -4.22
C MET A 62 10.27 7.87 -3.04
N LEU A 63 10.33 9.20 -3.10
CA LEU A 63 9.71 10.08 -2.09
C LEU A 63 8.18 9.92 -2.07
N GLY A 64 7.56 9.78 -3.24
CA GLY A 64 6.13 9.53 -3.36
C GLY A 64 5.71 8.27 -2.61
N PHE A 65 6.38 7.14 -2.86
CA PHE A 65 6.11 5.89 -2.13
C PHE A 65 6.44 5.99 -0.64
N PHE A 66 7.53 6.68 -0.28
CA PHE A 66 7.90 6.91 1.11
C PHE A 66 6.79 7.64 1.88
N PHE A 67 6.35 8.81 1.39
CA PHE A 67 5.28 9.58 2.03
C PHE A 67 3.93 8.88 1.95
N PHE A 68 3.61 8.21 0.84
CA PHE A 68 2.35 7.48 0.72
C PHE A 68 2.28 6.32 1.72
N THR A 69 3.41 5.66 1.99
CA THR A 69 3.52 4.60 2.99
C THR A 69 3.16 5.08 4.39
N PHE A 70 3.51 6.33 4.75
CA PHE A 70 3.07 6.92 6.02
C PHE A 70 1.56 7.04 6.15
N GLY A 71 0.86 7.24 5.04
CA GLY A 71 -0.59 7.40 5.03
C GLY A 71 -1.35 6.08 4.96
N ILE A 72 -0.96 5.18 4.06
CA ILE A 72 -1.78 4.03 3.67
C ILE A 72 -1.88 2.94 4.75
N PHE A 73 -0.87 2.78 5.60
CA PHE A 73 -0.89 1.75 6.64
C PHE A 73 -1.80 2.12 7.81
N ILE A 74 -2.03 3.40 8.06
CA ILE A 74 -2.82 3.84 9.21
C ILE A 74 -4.27 3.32 9.15
N PRO A 75 -5.03 3.48 8.04
CA PRO A 75 -6.36 2.88 7.97
C PRO A 75 -6.36 1.36 7.94
N ILE A 76 -5.23 0.71 7.66
CA ILE A 76 -5.13 -0.76 7.73
C ILE A 76 -4.98 -1.20 9.19
N ASP A 77 -4.12 -0.53 9.94
CA ASP A 77 -3.73 -0.94 11.29
C ASP A 77 -4.68 -0.39 12.38
N TYR A 78 -5.11 0.87 12.25
CA TYR A 78 -5.90 1.56 13.27
C TYR A 78 -7.41 1.47 13.08
N LEU A 79 -7.90 1.08 11.90
CA LEU A 79 -9.34 1.02 11.63
C LEU A 79 -10.11 0.07 12.58
N PRO A 80 -9.62 -1.15 12.91
CA PRO A 80 -10.31 -2.01 13.87
C PRO A 80 -10.36 -1.39 15.27
N VAL A 81 -9.26 -0.76 15.69
CA VAL A 81 -9.16 -0.13 17.02
C VAL A 81 -10.09 1.08 17.11
N GLN A 82 -10.14 1.90 16.06
CA GLN A 82 -11.05 3.04 15.97
C GLN A 82 -12.52 2.60 15.95
N ALA A 83 -12.84 1.53 15.22
CA ALA A 83 -14.19 1.00 15.16
C ALA A 83 -14.66 0.47 16.53
N LEU A 84 -13.78 -0.22 17.26
CA LEU A 84 -14.06 -0.67 18.61
C LEU A 84 -14.28 0.52 19.56
N HIS A 85 -13.45 1.55 19.47
CA HIS A 85 -13.60 2.78 20.27
C HIS A 85 -14.88 3.57 19.93
N ALA A 86 -15.35 3.48 18.68
CA ALA A 86 -16.62 4.06 18.25
C ALA A 86 -17.86 3.26 18.70
N GLY A 87 -17.68 2.14 19.40
CA GLY A 87 -18.77 1.30 19.91
C GLY A 87 -19.35 0.32 18.89
N VAL A 88 -18.63 0.02 17.81
CA VAL A 88 -19.04 -1.01 16.83
C VAL A 88 -18.96 -2.40 17.46
N ASP A 89 -19.91 -3.27 17.13
CA ASP A 89 -19.93 -4.67 17.60
C ASP A 89 -18.58 -5.37 17.34
N PRO A 90 -17.92 -5.91 18.39
CA PRO A 90 -16.66 -6.64 18.25
C PRO A 90 -16.72 -7.79 17.23
N ASN A 91 -17.90 -8.42 17.05
CA ASN A 91 -18.05 -9.46 16.04
C ASN A 91 -18.00 -8.91 14.62
N LEU A 92 -18.32 -7.64 14.38
CA LEU A 92 -18.17 -6.99 13.10
C LEU A 92 -16.76 -6.42 12.92
N VAL A 93 -16.13 -5.90 13.97
CA VAL A 93 -14.76 -5.35 13.92
C VAL A 93 -13.77 -6.38 13.37
N GLN A 94 -13.88 -7.65 13.76
CA GLN A 94 -13.06 -8.75 13.22
C GLN A 94 -13.24 -9.00 11.71
N TYR A 95 -14.31 -8.50 11.09
CA TYR A 95 -14.56 -8.61 9.65
C TYR A 95 -14.09 -7.39 8.85
N LEU A 96 -13.74 -6.27 9.47
CA LEU A 96 -13.30 -5.07 8.74
C LEU A 96 -12.05 -5.33 7.91
N ILE A 97 -11.04 -6.02 8.47
CA ILE A 97 -9.82 -6.37 7.74
C ILE A 97 -10.09 -7.37 6.60
N PRO A 98 -10.88 -8.46 6.80
CA PRO A 98 -11.36 -9.29 5.69
C PRO A 98 -12.09 -8.52 4.59
N ILE A 99 -13.00 -7.60 4.93
CA ILE A 99 -13.75 -6.77 3.97
C ILE A 99 -12.78 -5.89 3.17
N LEU A 100 -11.85 -5.23 3.84
CA LEU A 100 -10.81 -4.40 3.23
C LEU A 100 -9.96 -5.23 2.24
N ASN A 101 -9.51 -6.41 2.65
CA ASN A 101 -8.71 -7.29 1.79
C ASN A 101 -9.51 -7.87 0.61
N ALA A 102 -10.80 -8.17 0.80
CA ALA A 102 -11.67 -8.60 -0.29
C ALA A 102 -11.85 -7.48 -1.33
N ALA A 103 -12.06 -6.24 -0.89
CA ALA A 103 -12.10 -5.09 -1.80
C ALA A 103 -10.74 -4.83 -2.46
N SER A 104 -9.63 -5.06 -1.74
CA SER A 104 -8.27 -4.96 -2.25
C SER A 104 -8.02 -5.90 -3.43
N LEU A 105 -8.60 -7.09 -3.45
CA LEU A 105 -8.53 -7.99 -4.61
C LEU A 105 -9.08 -7.32 -5.89
N PHE A 106 -10.26 -6.72 -5.81
CA PHE A 106 -10.86 -6.02 -6.95
C PHE A 106 -10.05 -4.78 -7.33
N GLY A 107 -9.53 -4.06 -6.35
CA GLY A 107 -8.60 -2.95 -6.55
C GLY A 107 -7.37 -3.37 -7.34
N ARG A 108 -6.74 -4.48 -6.95
CA ARG A 108 -5.53 -5.02 -7.59
C ARG A 108 -5.75 -5.41 -9.05
N VAL A 109 -6.83 -6.13 -9.31
CA VAL A 109 -7.18 -6.60 -10.67
C VAL A 109 -7.61 -5.42 -11.53
N GLY A 110 -8.51 -4.59 -11.01
CA GLY A 110 -9.02 -3.41 -11.71
C GLY A 110 -7.90 -2.43 -12.05
N SER A 111 -7.03 -2.09 -11.11
CA SER A 111 -5.93 -1.15 -11.35
C SER A 111 -4.90 -1.68 -12.32
N GLY A 112 -4.67 -3.01 -12.36
CA GLY A 112 -3.80 -3.64 -13.35
C GLY A 112 -4.37 -3.48 -14.75
N ILE A 113 -5.62 -3.90 -14.96
CA ILE A 113 -6.30 -3.82 -16.27
C ILE A 113 -6.45 -2.37 -16.74
N LEU A 114 -6.87 -1.46 -15.85
CA LEU A 114 -6.99 -0.04 -16.19
C LEU A 114 -5.60 0.60 -16.39
N GLY A 115 -4.60 0.17 -15.63
CA GLY A 115 -3.23 0.67 -15.76
C GLY A 115 -2.62 0.35 -17.11
N ASP A 116 -2.91 -0.82 -17.68
CA ASP A 116 -2.45 -1.18 -19.02
C ASP A 116 -3.18 -0.43 -20.14
N LYS A 117 -4.40 0.10 -19.90
CA LYS A 117 -5.18 0.87 -20.90
C LYS A 117 -4.98 2.38 -20.81
N MET A 118 -4.95 2.92 -19.60
CA MET A 118 -4.96 4.37 -19.33
C MET A 118 -3.60 4.90 -18.87
N GLY A 119 -2.63 4.03 -18.65
CA GLY A 119 -1.31 4.36 -18.10
C GLY A 119 -1.24 4.17 -16.59
N ARG A 120 -0.15 3.57 -16.14
CA ARG A 120 0.00 3.09 -14.75
C ARG A 120 0.12 4.24 -13.76
N TYR A 121 0.87 5.28 -14.13
CA TYR A 121 0.98 6.50 -13.34
C TYR A 121 -0.36 7.23 -13.19
N ASN A 122 -1.17 7.28 -14.25
CA ASN A 122 -2.48 7.96 -14.21
C ASN A 122 -3.42 7.28 -13.20
N ILE A 123 -3.51 5.94 -13.26
CA ILE A 123 -4.33 5.17 -12.33
C ILE A 123 -3.81 5.29 -10.91
N PHE A 124 -2.49 5.24 -10.70
CA PHE A 124 -1.92 5.44 -9.37
C PHE A 124 -2.30 6.80 -8.78
N ILE A 125 -2.19 7.87 -9.57
CA ILE A 125 -2.54 9.22 -9.13
C ILE A 125 -4.02 9.31 -8.75
N ILE A 126 -4.92 8.83 -9.61
CA ILE A 126 -6.36 8.83 -9.35
C ILE A 126 -6.67 8.08 -8.04
N VAL A 127 -6.12 6.88 -7.89
CA VAL A 127 -6.40 6.06 -6.71
C VAL A 127 -5.73 6.62 -5.45
N GLY A 128 -4.56 7.24 -5.57
CA GLY A 128 -3.88 7.92 -4.47
C GLY A 128 -4.68 9.12 -3.95
N PHE A 129 -5.22 9.93 -4.85
CA PHE A 129 -6.15 11.01 -4.51
C PHE A 129 -7.43 10.50 -3.86
N LEU A 130 -8.05 9.46 -4.43
CA LEU A 130 -9.24 8.84 -3.85
C LEU A 130 -8.95 8.28 -2.46
N SER A 131 -7.77 7.69 -2.23
CA SER A 131 -7.35 7.20 -0.92
C SER A 131 -7.32 8.31 0.12
N GLY A 132 -6.66 9.43 -0.20
CA GLY A 132 -6.62 10.61 0.66
C GLY A 132 -8.00 11.22 0.89
N LEU A 133 -8.82 11.30 -0.17
CA LEU A 133 -10.19 11.79 -0.09
C LEU A 133 -11.07 10.91 0.81
N TRP A 134 -11.00 9.58 0.66
CA TRP A 134 -11.75 8.66 1.53
C TRP A 134 -11.32 8.76 2.98
N ILE A 135 -10.03 8.96 3.25
CA ILE A 135 -9.56 9.20 4.61
C ILE A 135 -10.13 10.52 5.16
N LEU A 136 -10.01 11.62 4.43
CA LEU A 136 -10.37 12.95 4.96
C LEU A 136 -11.87 13.22 4.95
N ALA A 137 -12.59 12.81 3.90
CA ALA A 137 -14.00 13.11 3.72
C ALA A 137 -14.94 12.02 4.26
N LEU A 138 -14.54 10.74 4.21
CA LEU A 138 -15.37 9.66 4.74
C LEU A 138 -14.94 9.24 6.14
N TRP A 139 -13.65 8.97 6.37
CA TRP A 139 -13.23 8.40 7.65
C TRP A 139 -13.31 9.41 8.80
N ILE A 140 -12.97 10.69 8.59
CA ILE A 140 -13.06 11.72 9.65
C ILE A 140 -14.46 11.84 10.25
N PRO A 141 -15.52 12.11 9.47
CA PRO A 141 -16.87 12.27 10.02
C PRO A 141 -17.54 10.95 10.40
N CYS A 142 -17.02 9.81 9.91
CA CYS A 142 -17.68 8.53 10.09
C CYS A 142 -17.40 7.91 11.47
N ASN A 143 -18.46 7.86 12.29
CA ASN A 143 -18.52 7.08 13.52
C ASN A 143 -19.63 6.01 13.51
N SER A 144 -20.35 5.87 12.40
CA SER A 144 -21.41 4.87 12.26
C SER A 144 -20.87 3.53 11.76
N GLN A 145 -21.50 2.44 12.19
CA GLN A 145 -21.14 1.09 11.77
C GLN A 145 -21.12 0.95 10.24
N ASN A 146 -22.17 1.40 9.57
CA ASN A 146 -22.32 1.27 8.12
C ASN A 146 -21.26 2.10 7.36
N GLY A 147 -20.94 3.30 7.86
CA GLY A 147 -19.94 4.13 7.22
C GLY A 147 -18.52 3.57 7.37
N ILE A 148 -18.20 2.92 8.50
CA ILE A 148 -16.90 2.26 8.70
C ILE A 148 -16.74 1.08 7.74
N ILE A 149 -17.80 0.29 7.53
CA ILE A 149 -17.81 -0.79 6.53
C ILE A 149 -17.62 -0.22 5.12
N ALA A 150 -18.37 0.82 4.76
CA ALA A 150 -18.27 1.46 3.44
C ALA A 150 -16.86 2.02 3.20
N PHE A 151 -16.28 2.68 4.21
CA PHE A 151 -14.90 3.14 4.18
C PHE A 151 -13.92 1.99 4.00
N ALA A 152 -14.05 0.90 4.76
CA ALA A 152 -13.17 -0.27 4.64
C ALA A 152 -13.18 -0.86 3.22
N ALA A 153 -14.35 -0.92 2.58
CA ALA A 153 -14.48 -1.40 1.20
C ALA A 153 -13.87 -0.44 0.18
N LEU A 154 -14.22 0.85 0.23
CA LEU A 154 -13.71 1.86 -0.71
C LEU A 154 -12.20 2.06 -0.59
N PHE A 155 -11.71 2.15 0.65
CA PHE A 155 -10.28 2.26 0.93
C PHE A 155 -9.55 0.96 0.58
N GLY A 156 -10.15 -0.20 0.83
CA GLY A 156 -9.59 -1.50 0.44
C GLY A 156 -9.32 -1.59 -1.05
N PHE A 157 -10.27 -1.17 -1.90
CA PHE A 157 -10.07 -1.07 -3.35
C PHE A 157 -8.85 -0.18 -3.69
N CYS A 158 -8.75 0.98 -3.05
CA CYS A 158 -7.66 1.91 -3.34
C CYS A 158 -6.29 1.39 -2.87
N SER A 159 -6.25 0.77 -1.68
CA SER A 159 -5.08 0.12 -1.11
C SER A 159 -4.59 -1.05 -1.97
N GLY A 160 -5.51 -1.82 -2.54
CA GLY A 160 -5.18 -2.86 -3.51
C GLY A 160 -4.45 -2.34 -4.74
N ALA A 161 -4.93 -1.23 -5.30
CA ALA A 161 -4.31 -0.62 -6.47
C ALA A 161 -2.87 -0.16 -6.18
N TYR A 162 -2.64 0.44 -5.01
CA TYR A 162 -1.31 0.84 -4.55
C TYR A 162 -0.32 -0.34 -4.59
N VAL A 163 -0.69 -1.47 -3.98
CA VAL A 163 0.19 -2.64 -3.90
C VAL A 163 0.48 -3.23 -5.29
N SER A 164 -0.51 -3.27 -6.18
CA SER A 164 -0.32 -3.75 -7.55
C SER A 164 0.62 -2.87 -8.39
N LEU A 165 0.60 -1.56 -8.15
CA LEU A 165 1.19 -0.59 -9.07
C LEU A 165 2.63 -0.18 -8.69
N ILE A 166 3.08 -0.36 -7.44
CA ILE A 166 4.45 0.01 -7.00
C ILE A 166 5.53 -0.51 -7.95
N ALA A 167 5.62 -1.83 -8.11
CA ALA A 167 6.68 -2.44 -8.92
C ALA A 167 6.56 -2.08 -10.41
N PRO A 168 5.36 -2.10 -11.03
CA PRO A 168 5.17 -1.62 -12.40
C PRO A 168 5.56 -0.16 -12.64
N LEU A 169 5.32 0.77 -11.69
CA LEU A 169 5.74 2.17 -11.81
C LEU A 169 7.26 2.28 -11.81
N VAL A 170 7.93 1.58 -10.89
CA VAL A 170 9.40 1.56 -10.84
C VAL A 170 9.98 0.94 -12.10
N ALA A 171 9.41 -0.17 -12.58
CA ALA A 171 9.84 -0.82 -13.82
C ALA A 171 9.74 0.12 -15.04
N GLN A 172 8.74 0.99 -15.07
CA GLN A 172 8.50 1.95 -16.16
C GLN A 172 9.55 3.07 -16.27
N ILE A 173 10.19 3.45 -15.17
CA ILE A 173 11.28 4.44 -15.11
C ILE A 173 12.67 3.81 -15.06
N SER A 174 12.76 2.48 -15.11
CA SER A 174 14.00 1.74 -14.88
C SER A 174 14.45 0.97 -16.13
N PRO A 175 15.76 0.93 -16.43
CA PRO A 175 16.29 -0.01 -17.40
C PRO A 175 15.99 -1.45 -16.98
N LEU A 176 15.65 -2.33 -17.94
CA LEU A 176 15.25 -3.72 -17.69
C LEU A 176 16.19 -4.50 -16.74
N PRO A 177 17.53 -4.40 -16.86
CA PRO A 177 18.45 -5.10 -15.95
C PRO A 177 18.47 -4.54 -14.53
N GLU A 178 18.01 -3.30 -14.35
CA GLU A 178 18.10 -2.54 -13.09
C GLU A 178 16.80 -2.57 -12.28
N ILE A 179 15.68 -3.07 -12.84
CA ILE A 179 14.35 -3.08 -12.22
C ILE A 179 14.38 -3.72 -10.82
N GLY A 180 15.10 -4.84 -10.68
CA GLY A 180 15.15 -5.59 -9.42
C GLY A 180 15.72 -4.77 -8.26
N PHE A 181 16.93 -4.23 -8.42
CA PHE A 181 17.56 -3.44 -7.34
C PHE A 181 16.88 -2.08 -7.17
N ARG A 182 16.42 -1.43 -8.25
CA ARG A 182 15.67 -0.17 -8.15
C ARG A 182 14.35 -0.34 -7.39
N SER A 183 13.62 -1.43 -7.63
CA SER A 183 12.43 -1.79 -6.83
C SER A 183 12.81 -2.05 -5.38
N GLY A 184 13.89 -2.79 -5.15
CA GLY A 184 14.44 -3.04 -3.80
C GLY A 184 14.75 -1.75 -3.04
N MET A 185 15.34 -0.75 -3.68
CA MET A 185 15.62 0.56 -3.07
C MET A 185 14.33 1.29 -2.68
N VAL A 186 13.32 1.32 -3.54
CA VAL A 186 12.02 1.93 -3.23
C VAL A 186 11.34 1.22 -2.06
N PHE A 187 11.34 -0.11 -2.03
CA PHE A 187 10.81 -0.87 -0.89
C PHE A 187 11.60 -0.64 0.39
N PHE A 188 12.93 -0.55 0.30
CA PHE A 188 13.80 -0.27 1.44
C PHE A 188 13.47 1.08 2.07
N VAL A 189 13.42 2.16 1.28
CA VAL A 189 13.06 3.50 1.77
C VAL A 189 11.63 3.51 2.33
N SER A 190 10.68 2.89 1.62
CA SER A 190 9.29 2.80 2.07
C SER A 190 9.15 2.04 3.40
N SER A 191 9.99 1.03 3.66
CA SER A 191 9.95 0.26 4.91
C SER A 191 10.19 1.11 6.16
N ILE A 192 10.97 2.18 6.05
CA ILE A 192 11.19 3.14 7.15
C ILE A 192 9.86 3.80 7.53
N GLY A 193 9.08 4.23 6.53
CA GLY A 193 7.75 4.78 6.75
C GLY A 193 6.80 3.76 7.36
N GLY A 194 6.81 2.51 6.88
CA GLY A 194 5.96 1.44 7.42
C GLY A 194 6.28 1.09 8.87
N LEU A 195 7.57 1.09 9.25
CA LEU A 195 8.01 0.80 10.61
C LEU A 195 7.67 1.94 11.59
N THR A 196 7.89 3.19 11.17
CA THR A 196 7.77 4.36 12.05
C THR A 196 6.35 4.92 12.14
N THR A 197 5.49 4.64 11.16
CA THR A 197 4.10 5.11 11.12
C THR A 197 3.29 4.76 12.35
N ASN A 198 3.31 3.50 12.75
CA ASN A 198 2.50 3.02 13.88
C ASN A 198 2.85 3.70 15.21
N PRO A 199 4.12 3.77 15.66
CA PRO A 199 4.47 4.45 16.89
C PRO A 199 4.24 5.97 16.82
N ILE A 200 4.47 6.62 15.67
CA ILE A 200 4.16 8.05 15.49
C ILE A 200 2.66 8.29 15.73
N ASN A 201 1.79 7.48 15.10
CA ASN A 201 0.34 7.63 15.27
C ASN A 201 -0.15 7.24 16.67
N GLY A 202 0.54 6.32 17.35
CA GLY A 202 0.29 6.03 18.76
C GLY A 202 0.49 7.28 19.62
N SER A 203 1.60 7.99 19.42
CA SER A 203 1.86 9.26 20.14
C SER A 203 0.91 10.40 19.74
N ILE A 204 0.41 10.41 18.50
CA ILE A 204 -0.59 11.39 18.05
C ILE A 204 -1.95 11.11 18.71
N LEU A 205 -2.29 9.84 18.91
CA LEU A 205 -3.54 9.42 19.53
C LEU A 205 -3.62 9.86 21.01
N GLU A 206 -2.49 9.94 21.71
CA GLU A 206 -2.40 10.41 23.09
C GLU A 206 -2.59 11.94 23.24
N LYS A 207 -2.46 12.70 22.15
CA LYS A 207 -2.65 14.16 22.16
C LYS A 207 -4.14 14.54 22.19
N PRO A 208 -4.50 15.79 22.55
CA PRO A 208 -5.90 16.25 22.56
C PRO A 208 -6.62 16.12 21.21
N THR A 209 -5.88 16.08 20.10
CA THR A 209 -6.40 15.83 18.75
C THR A 209 -6.96 14.41 18.57
N GLY A 210 -6.51 13.44 19.37
CA GLY A 210 -6.93 12.04 19.34
C GLY A 210 -7.00 11.45 17.93
N TRP A 211 -8.11 10.77 17.64
CA TRP A 211 -8.38 10.13 16.35
C TRP A 211 -8.39 11.09 15.17
N LEU A 212 -8.73 12.37 15.37
CA LEU A 212 -8.73 13.36 14.29
C LEU A 212 -7.30 13.58 13.77
N GLY A 213 -6.33 13.67 14.68
CA GLY A 213 -4.91 13.84 14.33
C GLY A 213 -4.39 12.67 13.49
N VAL A 214 -4.71 11.44 13.89
CA VAL A 214 -4.33 10.20 13.17
C VAL A 214 -4.93 10.17 11.77
N LYS A 215 -6.22 10.53 11.62
CA LYS A 215 -6.91 10.55 10.32
C LYS A 215 -6.37 11.65 9.40
N ILE A 216 -6.10 12.85 9.93
CA ILE A 216 -5.52 13.96 9.15
C ILE A 216 -4.10 13.58 8.69
N PHE A 217 -3.28 13.05 9.58
CA PHE A 217 -1.93 12.57 9.24
C PHE A 217 -2.02 11.57 8.09
N ALA A 218 -2.88 10.55 8.20
CA ALA A 218 -3.04 9.54 7.15
C ALA A 218 -3.42 10.15 5.79
N GLY A 219 -4.44 11.01 5.77
CA GLY A 219 -4.93 11.61 4.53
C GLY A 219 -3.93 12.55 3.88
N VAL A 220 -3.28 13.41 4.67
CA VAL A 220 -2.28 14.38 4.17
C VAL A 220 -1.06 13.67 3.61
N PHE A 221 -0.57 12.62 4.27
CA PHE A 221 0.59 11.86 3.77
C PHE A 221 0.26 11.05 2.51
N CYS A 222 -0.95 10.48 2.40
CA CYS A 222 -1.43 9.88 1.15
C CYS A 222 -1.48 10.91 0.00
N LEU A 223 -2.03 12.10 0.25
CA LEU A 223 -2.08 13.15 -0.77
C LEU A 223 -0.68 13.66 -1.14
N THR A 224 0.19 13.88 -0.15
CA THR A 224 1.58 14.31 -0.36
C THR A 224 2.36 13.30 -1.17
N GLY A 225 2.27 12.01 -0.83
CA GLY A 225 2.88 10.94 -1.63
C GLY A 225 2.36 10.93 -3.07
N THR A 226 1.05 11.12 -3.25
CA THR A 226 0.44 11.22 -4.58
C THR A 226 0.94 12.43 -5.36
N MET A 227 1.15 13.59 -4.71
CA MET A 227 1.73 14.78 -5.35
C MET A 227 3.12 14.52 -5.89
N PHE A 228 3.98 13.84 -5.12
CA PHE A 228 5.32 13.51 -5.60
C PHE A 228 5.29 12.57 -6.81
N ILE A 229 4.38 11.60 -6.85
CA ILE A 229 4.18 10.73 -8.03
C ILE A 229 3.64 11.53 -9.22
N LEU A 230 2.72 12.48 -8.99
CA LEU A 230 2.24 13.39 -10.02
C LEU A 230 3.37 14.26 -10.57
N THR A 231 4.25 14.80 -9.72
CA THR A 231 5.43 15.57 -10.12
C THR A 231 6.40 14.72 -10.94
N ALA A 232 6.64 13.46 -10.55
CA ALA A 232 7.45 12.53 -11.32
C ALA A 232 6.90 12.33 -12.73
N ARG A 233 5.57 12.21 -12.85
CA ARG A 233 4.87 12.10 -14.14
C ARG A 233 5.01 13.38 -14.98
N ILE A 234 4.72 14.54 -14.38
CA ILE A 234 4.77 15.84 -15.08
C ILE A 234 6.18 16.13 -15.57
N HIS A 235 7.21 15.84 -14.77
CA HIS A 235 8.60 16.02 -15.17
C HIS A 235 8.97 15.19 -16.40
N ARG A 236 8.44 13.96 -16.51
CA ARG A 236 8.78 13.04 -17.60
C ARG A 236 7.97 13.26 -18.88
N VAL A 237 6.68 13.60 -18.76
CA VAL A 237 5.73 13.61 -19.90
C VAL A 237 5.18 15.02 -20.18
N GLY A 238 5.53 15.99 -19.36
CA GLY A 238 4.95 17.33 -19.37
C GLY A 238 3.51 17.36 -18.88
N TRP A 239 2.84 18.51 -19.06
CA TRP A 239 1.48 18.77 -18.59
C TRP A 239 0.36 18.06 -19.38
N LYS A 240 0.69 17.14 -20.30
CA LYS A 240 -0.32 16.42 -21.09
C LYS A 240 -1.06 15.42 -20.21
N ILE A 241 -2.30 15.73 -19.87
CA ILE A 241 -3.19 14.92 -19.03
C ILE A 241 -3.53 13.58 -19.72
N THR A 242 -3.60 13.55 -21.04
CA THR A 242 -3.94 12.36 -21.86
C THR A 242 -2.74 11.53 -22.29
N ALA A 243 -1.51 11.92 -21.94
CA ALA A 243 -0.36 11.12 -22.29
C ALA A 243 -0.39 9.80 -21.53
N THR A 244 -0.52 8.71 -22.29
CA THR A 244 -0.49 7.33 -21.81
C THR A 244 0.95 6.90 -21.66
N PHE A 245 1.34 6.61 -20.42
CA PHE A 245 2.63 6.02 -20.05
C PHE A 245 2.42 4.67 -19.37
#